data_AF-A0AAU9T474-F1
#
_entry.id   AF-A0AAU9T474-F1
#
_cell.length_a   1.000
_cell.length_b   1.000
_cell.length_c   1.000
_cell.angle_alpha   90.00
_cell.angle_beta   90.00
_cell.angle_gamma   90.00
#
_symmetry.space_group_name_H-M   'P 1'
#
loop_
_entity.id
_entity.type
_entity.pdbx_description
1 polymer ?
#
loop_
_entity_poly.entity_id
_entity_poly.type
_entity_poly.pdbx_seq_one_letter_code
_entity_poly.pdbx_strand_id
1 'polypeptide(L)'
;MEFDKYIARRLIHIAERKISENDYVAAKKFVNMAQSLYPELDGLKQVSTMVNVCISASSKTNGGGEVECNKDEAKKSSGYC
;
A
#
# COMPACT_ATOMS: atom_id res chain seq x y z
N MET A 1 -3.27 21.51 2.20
CA MET A 1 -2.41 21.07 3.32
C MET A 1 -1.35 20.15 2.71
N GLU A 2 -0.10 20.57 2.61
CA GLU A 2 0.94 19.73 1.95
C GLU A 2 1.25 18.44 2.71
N PHE A 3 0.95 18.43 4.01
CA PHE A 3 1.13 17.28 4.88
C PHE A 3 0.27 16.07 4.45
N ASP A 4 -1.01 16.27 4.14
CA ASP A 4 -1.89 15.16 3.74
C ASP A 4 -1.41 14.49 2.44
N LYS A 5 -0.94 15.31 1.49
CA LYS A 5 -0.30 14.82 0.26
C LYS A 5 0.97 14.03 0.55
N TYR A 6 1.81 14.50 1.48
CA TYR A 6 3.01 13.79 1.92
C TYR A 6 2.68 12.45 2.60
N ILE A 7 1.71 12.43 3.51
CA ILE A 7 1.25 11.21 4.18
C ILE A 7 0.68 10.21 3.17
N ALA A 8 -0.16 10.66 2.24
CA ALA A 8 -0.73 9.82 1.21
C ALA A 8 0.36 9.20 0.31
N ARG A 9 1.39 9.95 -0.09
CA ARG A 9 2.56 9.39 -0.81
C ARG A 9 3.27 8.31 -0.01
N ARG A 10 3.47 8.55 1.29
CA ARG A 10 4.14 7.58 2.17
C ARG A 10 3.31 6.30 2.35
N LEU A 11 1.99 6.41 2.44
CA LEU A 11 1.08 5.27 2.50
C LEU A 11 1.13 4.44 1.22
N ILE A 12 1.18 5.07 0.03
CA ILE A 12 1.36 4.36 -1.24
C ILE A 12 2.67 3.57 -1.25
N HIS A 13 3.79 4.17 -0.85
CA HIS A 13 5.08 3.47 -0.80
C HIS A 13 5.07 2.27 0.15
N ILE A 14 4.33 2.35 1.26
CA ILE A 14 4.14 1.21 2.17
C ILE A 14 3.29 0.13 1.49
N ALA A 15 2.23 0.51 0.76
CA ALA A 15 1.42 -0.44 0.00
C ALA A 15 2.25 -1.18 -1.05
N GLU A 16 3.12 -0.50 -1.79
CA GLU A 16 4.01 -1.11 -2.79
C GLU A 16 4.97 -2.14 -2.16
N ARG A 17 5.51 -1.84 -0.97
CA ARG A 17 6.31 -2.81 -0.20
C ARG A 17 5.47 -4.03 0.17
N LYS A 18 4.25 -3.82 0.66
CA LYS A 18 3.35 -4.92 1.05
C LYS A 18 2.95 -5.80 -0.14
N ILE A 19 2.80 -5.23 -1.34
CA ILE A 19 2.59 -6.00 -2.58
C ILE A 19 3.80 -6.91 -2.87
N SER A 20 5.02 -6.41 -2.68
CA SER A 20 6.25 -7.20 -2.85
C SER A 20 6.40 -8.31 -1.79
N GLU A 21 5.87 -8.08 -0.59
CA GLU A 21 5.76 -9.07 0.49
C GLU A 21 4.59 -10.05 0.31
N ASN A 22 3.83 -9.94 -0.80
CA ASN A 22 2.65 -10.74 -1.09
C ASN A 22 1.50 -10.55 -0.07
N ASP A 23 1.54 -9.48 0.73
CA ASP A 23 0.52 -9.07 1.69
C ASP A 23 -0.43 -8.05 1.06
N TYR A 24 -1.33 -8.55 0.22
CA TYR A 24 -2.27 -7.72 -0.53
C TYR A 24 -3.39 -7.15 0.35
N VAL A 25 -3.69 -7.80 1.48
CA VAL A 25 -4.71 -7.34 2.43
C VAL A 25 -4.22 -6.07 3.13
N ALA A 26 -2.99 -6.07 3.64
CA ALA A 26 -2.39 -4.87 4.21
C ALA A 26 -2.21 -3.78 3.16
N ALA A 27 -1.71 -4.13 1.95
CA ALA A 27 -1.55 -3.17 0.86
C ALA A 27 -2.86 -2.42 0.55
N LYS A 28 -4.00 -3.14 0.50
CA LYS A 28 -5.32 -2.54 0.28
C LYS A 28 -5.72 -1.54 1.37
N LYS A 29 -5.40 -1.81 2.64
CA LYS A 29 -5.69 -0.87 3.74
C LYS A 29 -4.92 0.43 3.58
N PHE A 30 -3.64 0.37 3.23
CA PHE A 30 -2.80 1.56 3.01
C PHE A 30 -3.28 2.38 1.81
N VAL A 31 -3.65 1.73 0.71
CA VAL A 31 -4.25 2.39 -0.45
C VAL A 31 -5.56 3.10 -0.07
N ASN A 32 -6.44 2.44 0.67
CA ASN A 32 -7.70 3.05 1.11
C ASN A 32 -7.46 4.27 2.03
N MET A 33 -6.50 4.19 2.95
CA MET A 33 -6.13 5.34 3.78
C MET A 33 -5.57 6.50 2.94
N ALA A 34 -4.70 6.21 1.97
CA ALA A 34 -4.17 7.23 1.06
C ALA A 34 -5.28 7.88 0.23
N GLN A 35 -6.25 7.10 -0.24
CA GLN A 35 -7.41 7.57 -0.99
C GLN A 35 -8.34 8.43 -0.13
N SER A 36 -8.52 8.11 1.15
CA SER A 36 -9.32 8.92 2.07
C SER A 36 -8.65 10.26 2.40
N LEU A 37 -7.31 10.32 2.41
CA LEU A 37 -6.55 11.53 2.72
C LEU A 37 -6.39 12.43 1.50
N TYR A 38 -6.07 11.84 0.34
CA TYR A 38 -5.77 12.58 -0.87
C TYR A 38 -6.17 11.76 -2.11
N PRO A 39 -7.47 11.73 -2.48
CA PRO A 39 -7.97 10.91 -3.58
C PRO A 39 -7.40 11.33 -4.94
N GLU A 40 -6.99 12.59 -5.07
CA GLU A 40 -6.37 13.16 -6.27
C GLU A 40 -4.86 12.90 -6.34
N LEU A 41 -4.34 11.96 -5.53
CA LEU A 41 -2.90 11.68 -5.49
C LEU A 41 -2.48 10.94 -6.75
N ASP A 42 -1.50 11.50 -7.45
CA ASP A 42 -0.91 10.87 -8.61
C ASP A 42 -0.31 9.49 -8.27
N GLY A 43 -0.55 8.49 -9.13
CA GLY A 43 -0.14 7.10 -8.90
C GLY A 43 -1.06 6.27 -7.99
N LEU A 44 -1.94 6.88 -7.19
CA LEU A 44 -2.85 6.15 -6.28
C LEU A 44 -3.76 5.16 -7.02
N LYS A 45 -4.33 5.59 -8.14
CA LYS A 45 -5.22 4.75 -8.96
C LYS A 45 -4.50 3.55 -9.55
N GLN A 46 -3.23 3.70 -9.92
CA GLN A 46 -2.40 2.63 -10.47
C GLN A 46 -2.14 1.57 -9.41
N VAL A 47 -1.67 1.97 -8.23
CA VAL A 47 -1.38 1.05 -7.12
C VAL A 47 -2.67 0.37 -6.61
N SER A 48 -3.78 1.10 -6.54
CA SER A 48 -5.10 0.53 -6.20
C SER A 48 -5.53 -0.57 -7.16
N THR A 49 -5.37 -0.33 -8.47
CA THR A 49 -5.67 -1.33 -9.50
C THR A 49 -4.77 -2.55 -9.38
N MET A 50 -3.46 -2.34 -9.16
CA MET A 50 -2.48 -3.40 -8.99
C MET A 50 -2.82 -4.30 -7.80
N VAL A 51 -3.13 -3.71 -6.63
CA VAL A 51 -3.58 -4.46 -5.45
C VAL A 51 -4.84 -5.27 -5.75
N ASN A 52 -5.82 -4.67 -6.44
CA ASN A 52 -7.07 -5.37 -6.75
C ASN A 52 -6.86 -6.57 -7.69
N VAL A 53 -5.97 -6.42 -8.69
CA VAL A 53 -5.58 -7.53 -9.58
C VAL A 53 -4.82 -8.60 -8.81
N CYS A 54 -3.86 -8.24 -7.97
CA CYS A 54 -3.13 -9.19 -7.12
C CYS A 54 -4.07 -9.96 -6.19
N ILE A 55 -5.04 -9.29 -5.55
CA ILE A 55 -6.07 -9.95 -4.72
C ILE A 55 -6.92 -10.89 -5.59
N SER A 56 -7.38 -10.45 -6.76
CA SER A 56 -8.22 -11.28 -7.64
C SER A 56 -7.48 -12.49 -8.20
N ALA A 57 -6.16 -12.37 -8.42
CA ALA A 57 -5.30 -13.48 -8.78
C ALA A 57 -5.03 -14.42 -7.59
N SER A 58 -4.96 -13.88 -6.37
CA SER A 58 -4.67 -14.60 -5.13
C SER A 58 -5.91 -15.16 -4.41
N SER A 59 -7.12 -14.70 -4.75
CA SER A 59 -8.40 -15.03 -4.08
C SER A 59 -8.88 -16.47 -4.25
N LYS A 60 -7.99 -17.39 -4.64
CA LYS A 60 -8.19 -18.83 -4.49
C LYS A 60 -7.98 -19.31 -3.05
N THR A 61 -7.43 -18.50 -2.14
CA THR A 61 -7.15 -18.93 -0.75
C THR A 61 -7.52 -17.87 0.30
N ASN A 62 -8.73 -17.98 0.84
CA ASN A 62 -9.14 -17.78 2.24
C ASN A 62 -8.64 -16.57 3.09
N GLY A 63 -9.61 -15.83 3.66
CA GLY A 63 -9.64 -15.51 5.10
C GLY A 63 -9.00 -14.20 5.55
N GLY A 64 -9.84 -13.22 5.92
CA GLY A 64 -9.42 -11.91 6.43
C GLY A 64 -8.61 -11.98 7.72
N GLY A 65 -7.51 -11.23 7.75
CA GLY A 65 -6.72 -10.96 8.94
C GLY A 65 -6.59 -9.46 9.14
N GLU A 66 -7.19 -8.95 10.20
CA GLU A 66 -6.99 -7.59 10.66
C GLU A 66 -5.58 -7.44 11.25
N VAL A 67 -4.60 -7.08 10.41
CA VAL A 67 -3.26 -6.75 10.91
C VAL A 67 -3.16 -5.27 11.28
N GLU A 68 -2.80 -5.03 12.53
CA GLU A 68 -2.38 -3.77 13.15
C GLU A 68 -0.98 -3.39 12.64
N CYS A 69 -0.77 -2.11 12.31
CA CYS A 69 0.47 -1.63 11.70
C CYS A 69 1.59 -1.53 12.75
N ASN A 70 2.28 -2.65 13.02
CA ASN A 70 3.51 -2.62 13.82
C ASN A 70 4.69 -2.06 13.01
N LYS A 71 5.36 -1.08 13.63
CA LYS A 71 6.42 -0.24 13.06
C LYS A 71 7.79 -0.92 13.12
N ASP A 72 8.03 -1.99 12.37
CA ASP A 72 9.40 -2.50 12.23
C ASP A 72 9.59 -3.10 10.84
N GLU A 73 10.24 -2.36 9.93
CA GLU A 73 11.60 -2.70 9.50
C GLU A 73 12.07 -1.72 8.42
N ALA A 74 13.02 -0.88 8.83
CA ALA A 74 14.02 -0.31 7.96
C ALA A 74 15.00 -1.41 7.50
N LYS A 75 15.59 -1.20 6.30
CA LYS A 75 16.60 -2.01 5.57
C LYS A 75 15.96 -2.94 4.52
N LYS A 76 16.39 -2.99 3.26
CA LYS A 76 17.56 -2.48 2.54
C LYS A 76 17.33 -2.69 1.03
N SER A 77 17.49 -1.65 0.21
CA SER A 77 18.05 -1.73 -1.16
C SER A 77 18.14 -0.30 -1.69
N SER A 78 19.24 0.40 -1.44
CA SER A 78 20.44 0.41 -2.30
C SER A 78 20.25 1.25 -3.55
N GLY A 79 20.82 2.47 -3.50
CA GLY A 79 21.37 3.15 -4.66
C GLY A 79 20.37 3.88 -5.56
N TYR A 80 20.05 5.13 -5.21
CA TYR A 80 19.94 6.19 -6.21
C TYR A 80 20.65 7.43 -5.68
N CYS A 81 21.84 7.64 -6.26
CA CYS A 81 22.75 8.81 -6.23
C CYS A 81 23.35 9.22 -4.88
#